data_AF-A0A7S2HE86-F1
#
_entry.id   AF-A0A7S2HE86-F1
#
_cell.length_a   1.000
_cell.length_b   1.000
_cell.length_c   1.000
_cell.angle_alpha   90.00
_cell.angle_beta   90.00
_cell.angle_gamma   90.00
#
_symmetry.space_group_name_H-M   'P 1'
#
loop_
_entity.id
_entity.type
_entity.pdbx_description
1 polymer ?
#
loop_
_entity_poly.entity_id
_entity_poly.type
_entity_poly.pdbx_seq_one_letter_code
_entity_poly.pdbx_strand_id
1 'polypeptide(L)'
;MGAANFPYPKWVWSPTGGWWPNPPKWKRNTALVAGAWAVILGITIKWSSANERRPLPPVVYPIPSQYWCKHAAADDARLAGMGWGEKTESEE
;
A
#
# COMPACT_ATOMS: atom_id res chain seq x y z
N MET A 1 5.49 15.33 -28.04
CA MET A 1 5.40 16.79 -28.30
C MET A 1 5.64 17.50 -26.99
N GLY A 2 6.77 18.20 -26.83
CA GLY A 2 7.04 19.04 -25.67
C GLY A 2 6.67 20.49 -26.00
N ALA A 3 6.09 21.21 -25.04
CA ALA A 3 5.83 22.64 -25.17
C ALA A 3 7.13 23.40 -25.54
N ALA A 4 7.01 24.54 -26.22
CA ALA A 4 8.16 25.36 -26.56
C ALA A 4 8.95 25.70 -25.29
N ASN A 5 10.19 25.21 -25.20
CA ASN A 5 11.06 25.50 -24.06
C ASN A 5 11.52 26.96 -24.16
N PHE A 6 11.23 27.75 -23.14
CA PHE A 6 11.77 29.11 -23.00
C PHE A 6 13.17 29.08 -22.36
N PRO A 7 14.02 30.10 -22.55
CA PRO A 7 15.28 30.20 -21.83
C PRO A 7 15.04 30.20 -20.31
N TYR A 8 15.84 29.44 -19.57
CA TYR A 8 15.78 29.33 -18.11
C TYR A 8 17.19 29.27 -17.50
N PRO A 9 17.37 29.69 -16.24
CA PRO A 9 18.66 29.62 -15.56
C PRO A 9 19.03 28.16 -15.21
N LYS A 10 20.15 27.67 -15.75
CA LYS A 10 20.59 26.27 -15.57
C LYS A 10 21.27 25.99 -14.22
N TRP A 11 21.65 27.04 -13.49
CA TRP A 11 22.34 26.94 -12.21
C TRP A 11 21.40 26.87 -11.00
N VAL A 12 20.10 27.08 -11.21
CA VAL A 12 19.11 27.00 -10.12
C VAL A 12 18.77 25.54 -9.88
N TRP A 13 18.99 25.09 -8.64
CA TRP A 13 18.63 23.75 -8.19
C TRP A 13 17.42 23.81 -7.24
N SER A 14 16.50 22.87 -7.41
CA SER A 14 15.33 22.69 -6.55
C SER A 14 15.10 21.19 -6.31
N PRO A 15 14.59 20.81 -5.12
CA PRO A 15 14.43 19.40 -4.76
C PRO A 15 13.41 18.66 -5.64
N THR A 16 12.40 19.36 -6.17
CA THR A 16 11.36 18.80 -7.05
C THR A 16 11.76 18.73 -8.52
N GLY A 17 12.94 19.23 -8.88
CA GLY A 17 13.34 19.51 -10.26
C GLY A 17 12.97 20.93 -10.72
N GLY A 18 13.56 21.34 -11.84
CA GLY A 18 13.43 22.68 -12.40
C GLY A 18 12.53 22.72 -13.64
N TRP A 19 12.96 23.48 -14.64
CA TRP A 19 12.24 23.64 -15.90
C TRP A 19 12.41 22.42 -16.81
N TRP A 20 11.29 21.80 -17.21
CA TRP A 20 11.19 20.62 -18.10
C TRP A 20 12.20 19.50 -17.77
N PRO A 21 12.20 18.95 -16.53
CA PRO A 21 13.17 17.97 -16.11
C PRO A 21 12.95 16.64 -16.86
N ASN A 22 13.93 16.25 -17.68
CA ASN A 22 13.97 14.95 -18.35
C ASN A 22 15.33 14.27 -18.11
N PRO A 23 15.61 13.79 -16.88
CA PRO A 23 16.87 13.17 -16.57
C PRO A 23 17.02 11.84 -17.33
N PRO A 24 18.21 11.51 -17.85
CA PRO A 24 18.41 10.34 -18.72
C PRO A 24 18.16 8.99 -18.00
N LYS A 25 18.15 8.97 -16.67
CA LYS A 25 17.96 7.77 -15.84
C LYS A 25 16.65 7.79 -15.04
N TRP A 26 15.64 8.54 -15.47
CA TRP A 26 14.36 8.67 -14.73
C TRP A 26 13.73 7.30 -14.42
N LYS A 27 13.71 6.36 -15.38
CA LYS A 27 13.12 5.01 -15.19
C LYS A 27 13.75 4.24 -14.03
N ARG A 28 15.08 4.23 -13.96
CA ARG A 28 15.82 3.56 -12.88
C ARG A 28 15.53 4.22 -11.54
N ASN A 29 15.55 5.55 -11.48
CA ASN A 29 15.32 6.27 -10.23
C ASN A 29 13.88 6.04 -9.72
N THR A 30 12.88 6.06 -10.61
CA THR A 30 11.49 5.72 -10.26
C THR A 30 11.35 4.28 -9.79
N ALA A 31 12.03 3.32 -10.44
CA ALA A 31 12.00 1.92 -10.02
C ALA A 31 12.57 1.70 -8.62
N LEU A 32 13.65 2.41 -8.26
CA LEU A 32 14.22 2.37 -6.91
C LEU A 32 13.25 2.91 -5.86
N VAL A 33 12.62 4.05 -6.12
CA VAL A 33 11.63 4.65 -5.20
C VAL A 33 10.42 3.74 -5.05
N ALA A 34 9.89 3.22 -6.16
CA ALA A 34 8.76 2.28 -6.14
C ALA A 34 9.11 0.99 -5.38
N GLY A 35 10.33 0.46 -5.54
CA GLY A 35 10.80 -0.70 -4.78
C GLY A 35 10.88 -0.43 -3.28
N ALA A 36 11.43 0.72 -2.88
CA ALA A 36 11.47 1.11 -1.47
C ALA A 36 10.05 1.24 -0.88
N TRP A 37 9.13 1.87 -1.62
CA TRP A 37 7.72 1.97 -1.23
C TRP A 37 7.06 0.60 -1.08
N ALA A 38 7.29 -0.32 -2.02
CA ALA A 38 6.73 -1.66 -1.96
C ALA A 38 7.17 -2.43 -0.70
N VAL A 39 8.44 -2.30 -0.30
CA VAL A 39 8.96 -2.90 0.94
C VAL A 39 8.27 -2.32 2.17
N ILE A 40 8.19 -0.99 2.27
CA ILE A 40 7.56 -0.31 3.40
C ILE A 40 6.07 -0.67 3.50
N LEU A 41 5.37 -0.66 2.36
CA LEU A 41 3.96 -1.04 2.29
C LEU A 41 3.75 -2.51 2.68
N GLY A 42 4.60 -3.43 2.20
CA GLY A 42 4.49 -4.84 2.53
C GLY A 42 4.63 -5.10 4.04
N ILE A 43 5.61 -4.45 4.69
CA ILE A 43 5.79 -4.54 6.14
C ILE A 43 4.58 -3.94 6.86
N THR A 44 4.15 -2.75 6.45
CA THR A 44 3.02 -2.04 7.07
C THR A 44 1.71 -2.82 6.95
N ILE A 45 1.41 -3.39 5.78
CA ILE A 45 0.21 -4.20 5.55
C ILE A 45 0.24 -5.46 6.41
N LYS A 46 1.38 -6.17 6.46
CA LYS A 46 1.53 -7.37 7.29
C LYS A 46 1.35 -7.07 8.78
N TRP A 47 1.94 -5.98 9.25
CA TRP A 47 1.82 -5.56 10.64
C TRP A 47 0.38 -5.13 10.95
N SER A 48 -0.21 -4.29 10.11
CA SER A 48 -1.60 -3.85 10.23
C SER A 48 -2.58 -5.03 10.25
N SER A 49 -2.48 -5.97 9.31
CA SER A 49 -3.42 -7.08 9.21
C SER A 49 -3.29 -8.10 10.34
N ALA A 50 -2.11 -8.21 10.94
CA ALA A 50 -1.88 -9.06 12.11
C ALA A 50 -2.43 -8.44 13.41
N ASN A 51 -2.47 -7.11 13.50
CA ASN A 51 -2.85 -6.38 14.72
C ASN A 51 -4.24 -5.76 14.69
N GLU A 52 -4.88 -5.66 13.52
CA GLU A 52 -6.19 -5.03 13.37
C GLU A 52 -7.23 -5.77 14.21
N ARG A 53 -7.89 -5.01 15.10
CA ARG A 53 -9.04 -5.45 15.91
C ARG A 53 -10.21 -4.53 15.66
N ARG A 54 -11.40 -5.11 15.52
CA ARG A 54 -12.66 -4.41 15.26
C ARG A 54 -13.67 -4.71 16.38
N PRO A 55 -13.72 -3.88 17.43
CA PRO A 55 -14.70 -4.05 18.51
C PRO A 55 -16.15 -3.98 18.01
N LEU A 56 -16.37 -3.21 16.94
CA LEU A 56 -17.64 -3.14 16.23
C LEU A 56 -17.43 -3.66 14.81
N PRO A 57 -18.04 -4.80 14.45
CA PRO A 57 -17.99 -5.28 13.08
C PRO A 57 -18.81 -4.39 12.15
N PRO A 58 -18.53 -4.40 10.84
CA PRO A 58 -19.32 -3.67 9.85
C PRO A 58 -20.81 -4.05 9.91
N VAL A 59 -21.67 -3.03 9.93
CA VAL A 59 -23.10 -3.25 10.20
C VAL A 59 -23.79 -4.01 9.07
N VAL A 60 -23.49 -3.66 7.81
CA VAL A 60 -24.27 -4.08 6.64
C VAL A 60 -23.67 -5.28 5.92
N TYR A 61 -22.39 -5.21 5.54
CA TYR A 61 -21.71 -6.25 4.76
C TYR A 61 -20.23 -6.33 5.15
N PRO A 62 -19.58 -7.49 4.94
CA PRO A 62 -18.16 -7.63 5.19
C PRO A 62 -17.34 -6.74 4.26
N ILE A 63 -16.38 -6.01 4.82
CA ILE A 63 -15.46 -5.18 4.05
C ILE A 63 -14.29 -6.01 3.53
N PRO A 64 -13.74 -5.71 2.34
CA PRO A 64 -12.65 -6.48 1.77
C PRO A 64 -11.45 -6.66 2.70
N SER A 65 -11.15 -5.67 3.54
CA SER A 65 -10.06 -5.73 4.50
C SER A 65 -10.27 -6.71 5.65
N GLN A 66 -11.48 -7.22 5.88
CA GLN A 66 -11.67 -8.32 6.82
C GLN A 66 -11.00 -9.61 6.31
N TYR A 67 -10.86 -9.77 5.00
CA TYR A 67 -10.44 -11.03 4.43
C TYR A 67 -8.98 -11.38 4.78
N TRP A 68 -8.08 -10.42 4.76
CA TRP A 68 -6.65 -10.65 5.04
C TRP A 68 -6.23 -10.36 6.49
N CYS A 69 -7.17 -10.10 7.40
CA CYS A 69 -6.86 -9.73 8.78
C CYS A 69 -7.04 -10.90 9.75
N LYS A 70 -6.05 -11.09 10.61
CA LYS A 70 -5.94 -12.26 11.49
C LYS A 70 -7.14 -12.41 12.43
N HIS A 71 -7.65 -11.30 12.93
CA HIS A 71 -8.69 -11.30 13.97
C HIS A 71 -10.11 -11.11 13.41
N ALA A 72 -10.27 -11.01 12.09
CA ALA A 72 -11.54 -10.62 11.48
C ALA A 72 -12.69 -11.58 11.80
N ALA A 73 -12.47 -12.90 11.76
CA ALA A 73 -13.50 -13.89 12.05
C ALA A 73 -13.93 -13.92 13.54
N ALA A 74 -12.99 -13.63 14.45
CA ALA A 74 -13.29 -13.49 15.87
C ALA A 74 -14.09 -12.22 16.15
N ASP A 75 -13.79 -11.15 15.43
CA ASP A 75 -14.44 -9.84 15.59
C ASP A 75 -15.80 -9.76 14.86
N ASP A 76 -16.01 -10.56 13.80
CA ASP A 76 -17.25 -10.64 13.03
C ASP A 76 -17.69 -12.09 12.80
N ALA A 77 -18.64 -12.54 13.60
CA ALA A 77 -19.17 -13.92 13.56
C ALA A 77 -19.81 -14.30 12.21
N ARG A 78 -20.21 -13.32 11.37
CA ARG A 78 -20.79 -13.60 10.05
C ARG A 78 -19.75 -14.22 9.12
N LEU A 79 -18.48 -13.84 9.25
CA LEU A 79 -17.38 -14.35 8.43
C LEU A 79 -17.23 -15.87 8.61
N ALA A 80 -17.29 -16.36 9.85
CA ALA A 80 -17.28 -17.80 10.12
C ALA A 80 -18.42 -18.53 9.39
N GLY A 81 -19.63 -17.95 9.39
CA GLY A 81 -20.79 -18.49 8.66
C GLY A 81 -20.65 -18.47 7.13
N MET A 82 -19.80 -17.59 6.58
CA MET A 82 -19.47 -17.53 5.15
C MET A 82 -18.29 -18.45 4.76
N GLY A 83 -17.80 -19.27 5.69
CA GLY A 83 -16.61 -20.09 5.48
C GLY A 83 -15.31 -19.27 5.49
N TRP A 84 -15.35 -18.05 6.02
CA TRP A 84 -14.22 -17.15 6.10
C TRP A 84 -13.64 -17.11 7.51
N GLY A 85 -12.50 -17.78 7.69
CA GLY A 85 -11.74 -17.81 8.94
C GLY A 85 -12.26 -18.82 9.97
N GLU A 86 -11.65 -20.01 10.00
CA GLU A 86 -10.79 -20.54 11.07
C GLU A 86 -10.19 -21.85 10.50
N LYS A 87 -8.89 -21.86 10.17
CA LYS A 87 -8.11 -23.11 10.12
C LYS A 87 -7.29 -23.11 11.39
N THR A 88 -7.90 -23.58 12.47
CA THR A 88 -7.16 -23.99 13.67
C THR A 88 -6.08 -24.96 13.21
N GLU A 89 -4.86 -24.70 13.67
CA GLU A 89 -3.66 -25.46 13.38
C GLU A 89 -3.95 -26.96 13.52
N SER A 90 -4.02 -27.67 12.39
CA SER A 90 -3.77 -29.10 12.38
C SER A 90 -2.30 -29.29 12.71
N GLU A 91 -2.05 -29.61 13.98
CA GLU A 91 -0.99 -30.49 14.48
C GLU A 91 0.32 -30.53 13.66
N GLU A 92 1.33 -29.78 14.12
CA GLU A 92 2.73 -30.19 14.39
C GLU A 92 3.68 -28.99 14.54
#